data_AF-A0A3R0XCN1-F1
#
_entry.id   AF-A0A3R0XCN1-F1
#
_cell.length_a   1.000
_cell.length_b   1.000
_cell.length_c   1.000
_cell.angle_alpha   90.00
_cell.angle_beta   90.00
_cell.angle_gamma   90.00
#
_symmetry.space_group_name_H-M   'P 1'
#
loop_
_entity.id
_entity.type
_entity.pdbx_description
1 polymer ?
#
loop_
_entity_poly.entity_id
_entity_poly.type
_entity_poly.pdbx_seq_one_letter_code
_entity_poly.pdbx_strand_id
1 'polypeptide(L)'
;FPFIGNRDITTLNTPDLLIPVRAAEAKQIYEIASRLQQRISAVMRYAVQSGIIRYNPALDMAGALTTVKRQHRPALDLSRLPELLSRIGSYKGQPVTQLAVMLNLLVFIRSSELRYARWSEIDIDNAMWTIPAEREPLPGVKFSHRGSKMRTPHL
;
A
#
# COMPACT_ATOMS: atom_id res chain seq x y z
N PHE A 1 6.86 9.70 -14.17
CA PHE A 1 6.50 9.00 -15.42
C PHE A 1 7.63 9.19 -16.43
N PRO A 2 8.71 8.41 -16.37
CA PRO A 2 9.91 8.68 -17.18
C PRO A 2 9.70 8.49 -18.69
N PHE A 3 8.75 7.65 -19.11
CA PHE A 3 8.53 7.33 -20.53
C PHE A 3 7.64 8.34 -21.26
N ILE A 4 6.54 8.78 -20.63
CA ILE A 4 5.50 9.58 -21.29
C ILE A 4 5.13 10.85 -20.52
N GLY A 5 5.81 11.15 -19.39
CA GLY A 5 5.40 12.24 -18.50
C GLY A 5 5.58 13.65 -19.06
N ASN A 6 6.50 13.84 -20.01
CA ASN A 6 6.76 15.13 -20.65
C ASN A 6 6.08 15.27 -22.02
N ARG A 7 5.33 14.26 -22.46
CA ARG A 7 4.64 14.30 -23.76
C ARG A 7 3.29 14.99 -23.61
N ASP A 8 2.90 15.71 -24.66
CA ASP A 8 1.57 16.30 -24.74
C ASP A 8 0.50 15.21 -24.74
N ILE A 9 -0.43 15.30 -23.79
CA ILE A 9 -1.51 14.35 -23.60
C ILE A 9 -2.43 14.22 -24.82
N THR A 10 -2.56 15.29 -25.60
CA THR A 10 -3.40 15.33 -26.81
C THR A 10 -2.83 14.46 -27.94
N THR A 11 -1.53 14.13 -27.88
CA THR A 11 -0.83 13.34 -28.90
C THR A 11 -0.70 11.86 -28.55
N LEU A 12 -1.08 11.48 -27.32
CA LEU A 12 -0.88 10.11 -26.82
C LEU A 12 -1.95 9.16 -27.37
N ASN A 13 -1.51 8.02 -27.88
CA ASN A 13 -2.37 6.91 -28.33
C ASN A 13 -2.16 5.65 -27.49
N THR A 14 -2.98 4.61 -27.72
CA THR A 14 -2.94 3.36 -26.94
C THR A 14 -1.55 2.70 -26.92
N PRO A 15 -0.82 2.55 -28.06
CA PRO A 15 0.57 2.07 -28.04
C PRO A 15 1.51 2.85 -27.11
N ASP A 16 1.44 4.18 -27.13
CA ASP A 16 2.27 5.04 -26.26
C ASP A 16 2.03 4.75 -24.77
N LEU A 17 0.76 4.52 -24.41
CA LEU A 17 0.35 4.23 -23.03
C LEU A 17 0.79 2.84 -22.56
N LEU A 18 0.97 1.89 -23.48
CA LEU A 18 1.43 0.54 -23.15
C LEU A 18 2.92 0.48 -22.87
N ILE A 19 3.74 1.43 -23.34
CA ILE A 19 5.20 1.47 -23.12
C ILE A 19 5.57 1.30 -21.63
N PRO A 20 5.10 2.16 -20.70
CA PRO A 20 5.46 2.02 -19.28
C PRO A 20 4.91 0.73 -18.65
N VAL A 21 3.78 0.22 -19.14
CA VAL A 21 3.14 -0.97 -18.57
C VAL A 21 3.86 -2.24 -19.00
N ARG A 22 4.19 -2.36 -20.29
CA ARG A 22 5.02 -3.45 -20.84
C ARG A 22 6.41 -3.48 -20.21
N ALA A 23 7.00 -2.33 -19.93
CA ALA A 23 8.28 -2.26 -19.20
C ALA A 23 8.21 -2.84 -17.78
N ALA A 24 7.07 -2.73 -17.10
CA ALA A 24 6.83 -3.34 -15.79
C ALA A 24 6.53 -4.85 -15.89
N GLU A 25 5.78 -5.27 -16.91
CA GLU A 25 5.53 -6.69 -17.21
C GLU A 25 6.81 -7.45 -17.58
N ALA A 26 7.71 -6.84 -18.37
CA ALA A 26 8.99 -7.44 -18.73
C ALA A 26 9.87 -7.74 -17.50
N LYS A 27 9.65 -7.03 -16.39
CA LYS A 27 10.30 -7.28 -15.10
C LYS A 27 9.52 -8.25 -14.20
N GLN A 28 8.43 -8.82 -14.70
CA GLN A 28 7.50 -9.69 -13.99
C GLN A 28 6.88 -9.05 -12.73
N ILE A 29 6.77 -7.71 -12.69
CA ILE A 29 6.20 -6.98 -11.55
C ILE A 29 4.75 -6.57 -11.86
N TYR A 30 3.88 -7.57 -11.95
CA TYR A 30 2.52 -7.42 -12.46
C TYR A 30 1.60 -6.52 -11.62
N GLU A 31 1.80 -6.47 -10.29
CA GLU A 31 1.07 -5.53 -9.43
C GLU A 31 1.37 -4.07 -9.81
N ILE A 32 2.64 -3.76 -10.13
CA ILE A 32 3.03 -2.42 -10.56
C ILE A 32 2.45 -2.13 -11.95
N ALA A 33 2.50 -3.09 -12.88
CA ALA A 33 1.90 -2.94 -14.21
C ALA A 33 0.41 -2.62 -14.12
N SER A 34 -0.35 -3.37 -13.30
CA SER A 34 -1.78 -3.13 -13.08
C SER A 34 -2.05 -1.75 -12.46
N ARG A 35 -1.28 -1.34 -11.44
CA ARG A 35 -1.41 0.01 -10.84
C ARG A 35 -1.06 1.12 -11.82
N LEU A 36 -0.07 0.92 -12.69
CA LEU A 36 0.27 1.88 -13.75
C LEU A 36 -0.88 2.03 -14.74
N GLN A 37 -1.45 0.92 -15.20
CA GLN A 37 -2.61 0.94 -16.09
C GLN A 37 -3.78 1.70 -15.48
N GLN A 38 -4.16 1.37 -14.23
CA GLN A 38 -5.22 2.05 -13.50
C GLN A 38 -4.97 3.57 -13.41
N ARG A 39 -3.72 3.96 -13.11
CA ARG A 39 -3.35 5.38 -12.98
C ARG A 39 -3.37 6.10 -14.32
N ILE A 40 -2.88 5.49 -15.40
CA ILE A 40 -2.95 6.05 -16.75
C ILE A 40 -4.42 6.23 -17.16
N SER A 41 -5.27 5.22 -16.96
CA SER A 41 -6.70 5.31 -17.26
C SER A 41 -7.40 6.41 -16.46
N ALA A 42 -7.04 6.61 -15.20
CA ALA A 42 -7.58 7.69 -14.38
C ALA A 42 -7.16 9.09 -14.88
N VAL A 43 -5.89 9.26 -15.26
CA VAL A 43 -5.38 10.52 -15.82
C VAL A 43 -6.07 10.85 -17.15
N MET A 44 -6.16 9.88 -18.07
CA MET A 44 -6.84 10.09 -19.35
C MET A 44 -8.34 10.33 -19.19
N ARG A 45 -8.99 9.68 -18.23
CA ARG A 45 -10.40 9.95 -17.89
C ARG A 45 -10.58 11.39 -17.42
N TYR A 46 -9.70 11.89 -16.55
CA TYR A 46 -9.73 13.27 -16.11
C TYR A 46 -9.53 14.26 -17.28
N ALA A 47 -8.62 13.95 -18.20
CA ALA A 47 -8.38 14.77 -19.39
C ALA A 47 -9.62 14.85 -20.31
N VAL A 48 -10.38 13.75 -20.45
CA VAL A 48 -11.68 13.77 -21.14
C VAL A 48 -12.70 14.63 -20.41
N GLN A 49 -12.85 14.45 -19.10
CA GLN A 49 -13.79 15.22 -18.27
C GLN A 49 -13.48 16.72 -18.29
N SER A 50 -12.21 17.08 -18.45
CA SER A 50 -11.74 18.47 -18.54
C SER A 50 -11.77 19.03 -19.96
N GLY A 51 -12.23 18.26 -20.95
CA GLY A 51 -12.31 18.68 -22.36
C GLY A 51 -10.97 18.79 -23.09
N ILE A 52 -9.87 18.31 -22.50
CA ILE A 52 -8.52 18.39 -23.09
C ILE A 52 -8.37 17.41 -24.25
N ILE A 53 -8.94 16.21 -24.10
CA ILE A 53 -9.00 15.18 -25.14
C ILE A 53 -10.44 14.72 -25.33
N ARG A 54 -10.81 14.33 -26.55
CA ARG A 54 -12.20 13.89 -26.85
C ARG A 54 -12.47 12.44 -26.51
N TYR A 55 -11.43 11.61 -26.57
CA TYR A 55 -11.51 10.16 -26.39
C TYR A 55 -10.42 9.70 -25.43
N ASN A 56 -10.70 8.65 -24.66
CA ASN A 56 -9.76 8.07 -23.72
C ASN A 56 -9.05 6.84 -24.34
N PRO A 57 -7.82 6.98 -24.88
CA PRO A 57 -7.06 5.86 -25.46
C PRO A 57 -6.68 4.78 -24.43
N ALA A 58 -6.79 5.07 -23.14
CA ALA A 58 -6.53 4.09 -22.09
C ALA A 58 -7.60 3.01 -21.98
N LEU A 59 -8.78 3.19 -22.60
CA LEU A 59 -9.85 2.19 -22.61
C LEU A 59 -9.44 0.94 -23.41
N ASP A 60 -8.73 1.14 -24.52
CA ASP A 60 -8.28 0.07 -25.40
C ASP A 60 -7.01 -0.65 -24.90
N MET A 61 -6.51 -0.28 -23.71
CA MET A 61 -5.44 -1.05 -23.04
C MET A 61 -5.96 -2.33 -22.39
N ALA A 62 -7.28 -2.47 -22.21
CA ALA A 62 -7.87 -3.68 -21.64
C ALA A 62 -7.58 -4.90 -22.53
N GLY A 63 -7.06 -5.97 -21.95
CA GLY A 63 -6.66 -7.19 -22.69
C GLY A 63 -5.29 -7.13 -23.37
N ALA A 64 -4.63 -5.97 -23.41
CA ALA A 64 -3.27 -5.86 -23.96
C ALA A 64 -2.16 -6.35 -23.01
N LEU A 65 -2.52 -6.69 -21.77
CA LEU A 65 -1.63 -7.11 -20.69
C LEU A 65 -1.93 -8.54 -20.27
N THR A 66 -0.90 -9.23 -19.79
CA THR A 66 -1.03 -10.58 -19.26
C THR A 66 -1.86 -10.55 -17.97
N THR A 67 -3.02 -11.20 -17.98
CA THR A 67 -3.83 -11.39 -16.78
C THR A 67 -3.11 -12.33 -15.82
N VAL A 68 -2.46 -11.79 -14.80
CA VAL A 68 -1.80 -12.60 -13.78
C VAL A 68 -2.84 -13.14 -12.80
N LYS A 69 -2.84 -14.46 -12.62
CA LYS A 69 -3.62 -15.11 -11.57
C LYS A 69 -3.17 -14.56 -10.23
N ARG A 70 -4.09 -13.89 -9.53
CA ARG A 70 -3.85 -13.36 -8.19
C ARG A 70 -3.51 -14.52 -7.25
N GLN A 71 -2.29 -14.54 -6.73
CA GLN A 71 -1.94 -15.44 -5.65
C GLN A 71 -2.42 -14.84 -4.33
N HIS A 72 -3.42 -15.48 -3.73
CA HIS A 72 -3.89 -15.10 -2.40
C HIS A 72 -2.88 -15.58 -1.34
N ARG A 73 -2.63 -14.75 -0.32
CA ARG A 73 -1.88 -15.16 0.85
C ARG A 73 -2.86 -15.77 1.85
N PRO A 74 -2.82 -17.09 2.09
CA PRO A 74 -3.76 -17.72 3.01
C PRO A 74 -3.52 -17.20 4.43
N ALA A 75 -4.60 -17.11 5.20
CA ALA A 75 -4.48 -16.91 6.65
C ALA A 75 -3.74 -18.10 7.27
N LEU A 76 -3.03 -17.85 8.38
CA LEU A 76 -2.43 -18.93 9.14
C LEU A 76 -3.54 -19.78 9.78
N ASP A 77 -3.46 -21.09 9.61
CA ASP A 77 -4.37 -22.02 10.29
C ASP A 77 -4.19 -21.91 11.82
N LEU A 78 -5.30 -21.91 12.56
CA LEU A 78 -5.30 -21.83 14.02
C LEU A 78 -4.49 -22.95 14.66
N SER A 79 -4.48 -24.15 14.07
CA SER A 79 -3.67 -25.28 14.51
C SER A 79 -2.16 -25.00 14.50
N ARG A 80 -1.71 -24.00 13.73
CA ARG A 80 -0.31 -23.59 13.62
C ARG A 80 0.06 -22.42 14.53
N LEU A 81 -0.86 -21.89 15.32
CA LEU A 81 -0.55 -20.86 16.31
C LEU A 81 0.56 -21.26 17.29
N PRO A 82 0.61 -22.50 17.84
CA PRO A 82 1.71 -22.92 18.71
C PRO A 82 3.07 -22.86 18.00
N GLU A 83 3.12 -23.25 16.72
CA GLU A 83 4.33 -23.16 15.90
C GLU A 83 4.76 -21.69 15.71
N LEU A 84 3.82 -20.80 15.42
CA LEU A 84 4.10 -19.37 15.28
C LEU A 84 4.68 -18.77 16.56
N LEU A 85 4.05 -19.04 17.71
CA LEU A 85 4.51 -18.53 19.01
C LEU A 85 5.91 -19.05 19.36
N SER A 86 6.20 -20.33 19.08
CA SER A 86 7.53 -20.91 19.26
C SER A 86 8.58 -20.24 18.36
N ARG A 87 8.25 -19.97 17.09
CA ARG A 87 9.15 -19.26 16.17
C ARG A 87 9.40 -17.81 16.58
N ILE A 88 8.38 -17.12 17.12
CA ILE A 88 8.55 -15.78 17.69
C ILE A 88 9.45 -15.84 18.93
N GLY A 89 9.23 -16.82 19.82
CA GLY A 89 10.03 -17.05 21.02
C GLY A 89 11.52 -17.31 20.76
N SER A 90 11.83 -18.00 19.66
CA SER A 90 13.18 -18.37 19.25
C SER A 90 13.86 -17.33 18.33
N TYR A 91 13.21 -16.20 18.05
CA TYR A 91 13.76 -15.15 17.21
C TYR A 91 14.98 -14.50 17.87
N LYS A 92 16.16 -14.61 17.23
CA LYS A 92 17.44 -14.09 17.75
C LYS A 92 17.75 -12.64 17.36
N GLY A 93 16.78 -11.92 16.79
CA GLY A 93 16.97 -10.52 16.38
C GLY A 93 16.71 -9.55 17.53
N GLN A 94 16.27 -8.33 17.19
CA GLN A 94 16.03 -7.30 18.21
C GLN A 94 14.84 -7.69 19.11
N PRO A 95 14.96 -7.58 20.46
CA PRO A 95 13.87 -7.86 21.38
C PRO A 95 12.61 -7.02 21.11
N VAL A 96 12.78 -5.78 20.66
CA VAL A 96 11.66 -4.90 20.31
C VAL A 96 10.81 -5.47 19.19
N THR A 97 11.41 -6.18 18.22
CA THR A 97 10.67 -6.82 17.13
C THR A 97 9.81 -7.96 17.66
N GLN A 98 10.34 -8.75 18.60
CA GLN A 98 9.59 -9.83 19.23
C GLN A 98 8.40 -9.29 20.01
N LEU A 99 8.62 -8.27 20.85
CA LEU A 99 7.55 -7.62 21.62
C LEU A 99 6.51 -6.97 20.70
N ALA A 100 6.94 -6.29 19.64
CA ALA A 100 6.04 -5.67 18.67
C ALA A 100 5.15 -6.71 17.97
N VAL A 101 5.70 -7.86 17.55
CA VAL A 101 4.92 -8.93 16.93
C VAL A 101 3.95 -9.54 17.95
N MET A 102 4.39 -9.79 19.18
CA MET A 102 3.53 -10.32 20.25
C MET A 102 2.37 -9.38 20.58
N LEU A 103 2.64 -8.08 20.74
CA LEU A 103 1.61 -7.07 20.96
C LEU A 103 0.64 -7.01 19.77
N ASN A 104 1.14 -7.06 18.53
CA ASN A 104 0.30 -7.07 17.34
C ASN A 104 -0.65 -8.26 17.28
N LEU A 105 -0.24 -9.44 17.78
CA LEU A 105 -1.10 -10.62 17.88
C LEU A 105 -2.23 -10.46 18.92
N LEU A 106 -2.09 -9.54 19.88
CA LEU A 106 -3.13 -9.26 20.88
C LEU A 106 -4.11 -8.19 20.40
N VAL A 107 -3.63 -7.14 19.72
CA VAL A 107 -4.45 -5.97 19.37
C VAL A 107 -4.80 -5.85 17.88
N PHE A 108 -4.17 -6.64 17.00
CA PHE A 108 -4.45 -6.69 15.55
C PHE A 108 -4.41 -5.36 14.78
N ILE A 109 -3.67 -4.37 15.27
CA ILE A 109 -3.49 -3.08 14.59
C ILE A 109 -2.52 -3.17 13.42
N ARG A 110 -2.47 -2.14 12.57
CA ARG A 110 -1.56 -2.16 11.41
C ARG A 110 -0.12 -1.89 11.82
N SER A 111 0.82 -2.44 11.05
CA SER A 111 2.26 -2.28 11.33
C SER A 111 2.74 -0.83 11.35
N SER A 112 2.10 0.09 10.63
CA SER A 112 2.39 1.53 10.73
C SER A 112 1.83 2.15 12.01
N GLU A 113 0.63 1.73 12.44
CA GLU A 113 0.00 2.23 13.66
C GLU A 113 0.83 1.85 14.88
N LEU A 114 1.34 0.60 14.89
CA LEU A 114 2.24 0.07 15.92
C LEU A 114 3.62 0.76 15.95
N ARG A 115 4.30 0.87 14.80
CA ARG A 115 5.68 1.37 14.76
C ARG A 115 5.82 2.85 15.11
N TYR A 116 4.76 3.64 14.93
CA TYR A 116 4.76 5.08 15.23
C TYR A 116 3.96 5.45 16.47
N ALA A 117 3.58 4.45 17.28
CA ALA A 117 2.89 4.63 18.55
C ALA A 117 3.58 5.64 19.45
N ARG A 118 2.78 6.39 20.22
CA ARG A 118 3.25 7.32 21.25
C ARG A 118 2.77 6.86 22.60
N TRP A 119 3.60 7.05 23.64
CA TRP A 119 3.18 6.76 25.01
C TRP A 119 1.95 7.57 25.43
N SER A 120 1.79 8.80 24.91
CA SER A 120 0.60 9.63 25.13
C SER A 120 -0.70 9.06 24.56
N GLU A 121 -0.64 8.01 23.73
CA GLU A 121 -1.80 7.33 23.17
C GLU A 121 -2.29 6.16 24.04
N ILE A 122 -1.47 5.73 25.01
CA ILE A 122 -1.71 4.55 25.82
C ILE A 122 -2.10 5.03 27.22
N ASP A 123 -3.35 4.77 27.57
CA ASP A 123 -3.88 4.95 28.91
C ASP A 123 -3.85 3.58 29.61
N ILE A 124 -2.87 3.39 30.48
CA ILE A 124 -2.67 2.11 31.19
C ILE A 124 -3.76 1.89 32.23
N ASP A 125 -4.22 2.96 32.90
CA ASP A 125 -5.22 2.88 33.95
C ASP A 125 -6.58 2.40 33.40
N ASN A 126 -6.92 2.86 32.20
CA ASN A 126 -8.14 2.44 31.49
C ASN A 126 -7.90 1.28 30.51
N ALA A 127 -6.70 0.71 30.47
CA ALA A 127 -6.28 -0.33 29.53
C ALA A 127 -6.65 -0.02 28.06
N MET A 128 -6.48 1.24 27.66
CA MET A 128 -6.95 1.78 26.38
C MET A 128 -5.78 2.28 25.55
N TRP A 129 -5.80 2.00 24.24
CA TRP A 129 -4.88 2.58 23.29
C TRP A 129 -5.64 3.33 22.20
N THR A 130 -5.64 4.66 22.29
CA THR A 130 -6.30 5.52 21.30
C THR A 130 -5.34 5.91 20.18
N ILE A 131 -5.53 5.36 18.98
CA ILE A 131 -4.73 5.71 17.81
C ILE A 131 -5.33 6.96 17.16
N PRO A 132 -4.61 8.11 17.11
CA PRO A 132 -5.13 9.34 16.52
C PRO A 132 -5.22 9.22 15.00
N ALA A 133 -5.98 10.10 14.35
CA ALA A 133 -6.08 10.15 12.88
C ALA A 133 -4.70 10.36 12.22
N GLU A 134 -3.95 11.31 12.76
CA GLU A 134 -2.59 11.68 12.33
C GLU A 134 -1.74 12.00 13.56
N ARG A 135 -0.43 12.09 13.37
CA ARG A 135 0.56 12.37 14.42
C ARG A 135 1.43 13.53 13.99
N GLU A 136 2.01 14.23 14.97
CA GLU A 136 3.06 15.19 14.68
C GLU A 136 4.29 14.48 14.06
N PRO A 137 4.82 14.97 12.93
CA PRO A 137 5.99 14.40 12.31
C PRO A 137 7.21 14.51 13.22
N LEU A 138 7.95 13.41 13.38
CA LEU A 138 9.27 13.45 14.01
C LEU A 138 10.33 13.90 13.00
N PRO A 139 11.25 14.79 13.41
CA PRO A 139 12.40 15.17 12.60
C PRO A 139 13.19 13.95 12.12
N GLY A 140 13.46 13.88 10.81
CA GLY A 140 14.25 12.80 10.19
C GLY A 140 13.56 11.43 10.09
N VAL A 141 12.35 11.24 10.65
CA VAL A 141 11.66 9.94 10.61
C VAL A 141 10.56 9.94 9.55
N LYS A 142 10.84 9.27 8.43
CA LYS A 142 9.89 9.13 7.33
C LYS A 142 8.59 8.46 7.80
N PHE A 143 7.45 9.04 7.41
CA PHE A 143 6.10 8.54 7.69
C PHE A 143 5.67 8.54 9.17
N SER A 144 6.42 9.19 10.06
CA SER A 144 6.09 9.31 11.49
C SER A 144 4.76 10.01 11.78
N HIS A 145 4.25 10.79 10.82
CA HIS A 145 2.95 11.46 10.91
C HIS A 145 1.74 10.53 10.77
N ARG A 146 1.95 9.27 10.35
CA ARG A 146 0.82 8.37 10.09
C ARG A 146 0.18 7.95 11.41
N GLY A 147 -1.10 8.27 11.57
CA GLY A 147 -1.97 7.72 12.61
C GLY A 147 -2.80 6.55 12.06
N SER A 148 -4.08 6.56 12.39
CA SER A 148 -5.09 5.64 11.90
C SER A 148 -5.20 5.68 10.38
N LYS A 149 -5.25 4.49 9.76
CA LYS A 149 -5.47 4.38 8.30
C LYS A 149 -6.79 5.01 7.84
N MET A 150 -7.84 4.99 8.68
CA MET A 150 -9.15 5.53 8.30
C MET A 150 -9.23 7.05 8.50
N ARG A 151 -8.16 7.69 9.01
CA ARG A 151 -8.12 9.13 9.34
C ARG A 151 -9.17 9.55 10.37
N THR A 152 -9.57 8.62 11.22
CA THR A 152 -10.43 8.86 12.39
C THR A 152 -9.79 8.19 13.59
N PRO A 153 -9.96 8.73 14.81
CA PRO A 153 -9.53 8.04 16.02
C PRO A 153 -10.11 6.62 16.08
N HIS A 154 -9.28 5.66 16.48
CA HIS A 154 -9.70 4.30 16.75
C HIS A 154 -9.26 3.91 18.15
N LEU A 155 -10.16 3.20 18.83
CA LEU A 155 -9.94 2.54 20.11
C LEU A 155 -9.54 1.08 19.84
#